data_AF-A0AAT9QX72-F1
#
_entry.id   AF-A0AAT9QX72-F1
#
_cell.length_a   1.000
_cell.length_b   1.000
_cell.length_c   1.000
_cell.angle_alpha   90.00
_cell.angle_beta   90.00
_cell.angle_gamma   90.00
#
_symmetry.space_group_name_H-M   'P 1'
#
loop_
_entity.id
_entity.type
_entity.pdbx_description
1 polymer ?
#
loop_
_entity_poly.entity_id
_entity_poly.type
_entity_poly.pdbx_seq_one_letter_code
_entity_poly.pdbx_strand_id
1 'polypeptide(L)'
;MADDSVDFLPGEGPTSGVSVTLTAGTLQAIRERVGKRGVSAYLERAAQRQIERDNLDELIADFDKAHGPADPEAVAAKRARLTGGAAHANEAA
;
A
#
# COMPACT_ATOMS: atom_id res chain seq x y z
N MET A 1 -19.05 24.48 21.03
CA MET A 1 -18.73 23.05 21.00
C MET A 1 -17.82 22.86 19.80
N ALA A 2 -16.52 22.67 20.03
CA ALA A 2 -15.61 22.33 18.95
C ALA A 2 -16.04 20.95 18.45
N ASP A 3 -16.40 20.88 17.17
CA ASP A 3 -16.54 19.62 16.46
C ASP A 3 -15.12 19.05 16.38
N ASP A 4 -14.80 18.19 17.34
CA ASP A 4 -13.55 17.44 17.41
C ASP A 4 -13.54 16.58 16.14
N SER A 5 -12.95 17.14 15.08
CA SER A 5 -12.93 16.54 13.76
C SER A 5 -12.04 15.31 13.90
N VAL A 6 -12.66 14.17 14.19
CA VAL A 6 -11.96 12.92 14.33
C VAL A 6 -11.35 12.61 12.97
N ASP A 7 -10.05 12.89 12.83
CA ASP A 7 -9.28 12.49 11.67
C ASP A 7 -9.10 10.98 11.73
N PHE A 8 -9.98 10.26 11.04
CA PHE A 8 -9.87 8.83 10.87
C PHE A 8 -8.80 8.52 9.83
N LEU A 9 -7.84 7.66 10.18
CA LEU A 9 -6.96 7.08 9.19
C LEU A 9 -7.74 6.13 8.26
N PRO A 10 -7.26 5.86 7.04
CA PRO A 10 -7.89 4.88 6.17
C PRO A 10 -8.08 3.53 6.87
N GLY A 11 -9.33 3.07 6.97
CA GLY A 11 -9.71 1.84 7.65
C GLY A 11 -10.12 1.97 9.11
N GLU A 12 -10.09 3.19 9.66
CA GLU A 12 -10.61 3.50 10.99
C GLU A 12 -12.01 4.11 10.93
N GLY A 13 -12.70 4.12 12.07
CA GLY A 13 -14.02 4.73 12.21
C GLY A 13 -15.20 3.83 11.82
N PRO A 14 -16.43 4.37 11.90
CA PRO A 14 -17.65 3.63 11.60
C PRO A 14 -17.80 3.37 10.09
N THR A 15 -18.30 2.20 9.72
CA THR A 15 -18.56 1.87 8.32
C THR A 15 -19.80 2.59 7.80
N SER A 16 -19.69 3.21 6.62
CA SER A 16 -20.82 3.78 5.86
C SER A 16 -20.97 3.08 4.51
N GLY A 17 -22.20 2.76 4.12
CA GLY A 17 -22.49 2.12 2.84
C GLY A 17 -22.48 3.13 1.70
N VAL A 18 -21.70 2.86 0.65
CA VAL A 18 -21.65 3.68 -0.57
C VAL A 18 -21.97 2.83 -1.80
N SER A 19 -22.60 3.44 -2.80
CA SER A 19 -22.85 2.78 -4.09
C SER A 19 -21.75 3.14 -5.07
N VAL A 20 -21.14 2.12 -5.68
CA VAL A 20 -20.07 2.28 -6.68
C VAL A 20 -20.39 1.44 -7.90
N THR A 21 -19.97 1.92 -9.08
CA THR A 21 -20.13 1.20 -10.34
C THR A 21 -18.81 0.55 -10.71
N LEU A 22 -18.87 -0.71 -11.15
CA LEU A 22 -17.73 -1.47 -11.64
C LEU A 22 -18.08 -2.06 -13.00
N THR A 23 -17.08 -2.23 -13.85
CA THR A 23 -17.25 -3.02 -15.08
C THR A 23 -17.58 -4.46 -14.71
N ALA A 24 -18.37 -5.14 -15.55
CA ALA A 24 -18.80 -6.52 -15.29
C ALA A 24 -17.61 -7.46 -15.08
N GLY A 25 -16.55 -7.32 -15.88
CA GLY A 25 -15.32 -8.11 -15.77
C GLY A 25 -14.59 -7.91 -14.44
N THR A 26 -14.45 -6.67 -13.97
CA THR A 26 -13.83 -6.38 -12.67
C THR A 26 -14.65 -6.97 -11.53
N LEU A 27 -15.98 -6.77 -11.54
CA LEU A 27 -16.86 -7.31 -10.52
C LEU A 27 -16.82 -8.85 -10.49
N GLN A 28 -16.76 -9.50 -11.65
CA GLN A 28 -16.63 -10.94 -11.77
C GLN A 28 -15.30 -11.43 -11.16
N ALA A 29 -14.17 -10.84 -11.56
CA ALA A 29 -12.86 -11.22 -11.05
C ALA A 29 -12.74 -11.08 -9.53
N ILE A 30 -13.35 -10.02 -8.97
CA ILE A 30 -13.41 -9.84 -7.51
C ILE A 30 -14.24 -10.96 -6.87
N ARG A 31 -15.46 -11.22 -7.39
CA ARG A 31 -16.36 -12.25 -6.85
C ARG A 31 -15.77 -13.65 -6.93
N GLU A 32 -15.01 -13.98 -7.96
CA GLU A 32 -14.28 -15.25 -8.08
C GLU A 32 -13.21 -15.39 -6.99
N ARG A 33 -12.55 -14.28 -6.62
CA ARG A 33 -11.51 -14.26 -5.59
C ARG A 33 -12.03 -14.32 -4.16
N VAL A 34 -13.10 -13.59 -3.84
CA VAL A 34 -13.56 -13.39 -2.44
C VAL A 34 -15.01 -13.80 -2.18
N GLY A 35 -15.71 -14.31 -3.19
CA GLY A 35 -17.14 -14.62 -3.12
C GLY A 35 -18.03 -13.37 -3.12
N LYS A 36 -19.35 -13.56 -3.24
CA LYS A 36 -20.33 -12.46 -3.31
C LYS A 36 -20.36 -11.56 -2.08
N ARG A 37 -20.21 -12.15 -0.88
CA ARG A 37 -20.24 -11.42 0.41
C ARG A 37 -18.93 -10.69 0.73
N GLY A 38 -17.83 -11.05 0.04
CA GLY A 38 -16.51 -10.48 0.28
C GLY A 38 -16.21 -9.20 -0.51
N VAL A 39 -17.09 -8.79 -1.44
CA VAL A 39 -16.82 -7.68 -2.37
C VAL A 39 -16.55 -6.37 -1.64
N SER A 40 -17.40 -5.98 -0.69
CA SER A 40 -17.21 -4.71 0.04
C SER A 40 -15.90 -4.70 0.84
N ALA A 41 -15.59 -5.79 1.55
CA ALA A 41 -14.35 -5.90 2.31
C ALA A 41 -13.10 -5.96 1.42
N TYR A 42 -13.23 -6.43 0.19
CA TYR A 42 -12.15 -6.40 -0.80
C TYR A 42 -11.93 -4.98 -1.33
N LEU A 43 -13.00 -4.26 -1.67
CA LEU A 43 -12.92 -2.88 -2.15
C LEU A 43 -12.36 -1.95 -1.07
N GLU A 44 -12.78 -2.11 0.19
CA GLU A 44 -12.27 -1.35 1.33
C GLU A 44 -10.75 -1.53 1.48
N ARG A 45 -10.27 -2.77 1.51
CA ARG A 45 -8.82 -3.06 1.60
C ARG A 45 -8.05 -2.59 0.36
N ALA A 46 -8.65 -2.65 -0.82
CA ALA A 46 -8.04 -2.16 -2.03
C ALA A 46 -7.91 -0.62 -2.00
N ALA A 47 -8.93 0.08 -1.53
CA ALA A 47 -8.92 1.54 -1.37
C ALA A 47 -7.88 1.98 -0.33
N GLN A 48 -7.85 1.35 0.85
CA GLN A 48 -6.83 1.61 1.88
C GLN A 48 -5.42 1.45 1.32
N ARG A 49 -5.16 0.33 0.62
CA ARG A 49 -3.85 0.09 -0.01
C ARG A 49 -3.51 1.11 -1.08
N GLN A 50 -4.49 1.59 -1.84
CA GLN A 50 -4.24 2.60 -2.87
C GLN A 50 -3.88 3.94 -2.21
N ILE A 51 -4.64 4.38 -1.21
CA ILE A 51 -4.35 5.61 -0.46
C ILE A 51 -2.96 5.54 0.19
N GLU A 52 -2.61 4.41 0.80
CA GLU A 52 -1.27 4.21 1.38
C GLU A 52 -0.17 4.39 0.32
N ARG A 53 -0.36 3.85 -0.89
CA ARG A 53 0.61 4.00 -1.99
C ARG A 53 0.68 5.43 -2.50
N ASP A 54 -0.45 6.10 -2.64
CA ASP A 54 -0.51 7.50 -3.07
C ASP A 54 0.25 8.39 -2.06
N ASN A 55 0.02 8.18 -0.76
CA ASN A 55 0.75 8.89 0.30
C ASN A 55 2.27 8.59 0.28
N LEU A 56 2.67 7.34 0.01
CA LEU A 56 4.08 6.98 -0.12
C LEU A 56 4.72 7.65 -1.33
N ASP A 57 4.02 7.73 -2.45
CA ASP A 57 4.50 8.38 -3.68
C ASP A 57 4.68 9.90 -3.44
N GLU A 58 3.76 10.54 -2.71
CA GLU A 58 3.91 11.95 -2.28
C GLU A 58 5.16 12.16 -1.41
N LEU A 59 5.39 11.29 -0.41
CA LEU A 59 6.57 11.37 0.45
C LEU A 59 7.87 11.17 -0.33
N ILE A 60 7.89 10.24 -1.29
CA ILE A 60 9.06 10.01 -2.15
C ILE A 60 9.31 11.25 -3.02
N ALA A 61 8.28 11.83 -3.63
CA ALA A 61 8.40 13.02 -4.45
C ALA A 61 8.97 14.22 -3.66
N ASP A 62 8.53 14.42 -2.41
CA ASP A 62 9.05 15.46 -1.53
C ASP A 62 10.53 15.22 -1.17
N PHE A 63 10.91 13.97 -0.91
CA PHE A 63 12.30 13.60 -0.63
C PHE A 63 13.21 13.82 -1.85
N ASP A 64 12.77 13.39 -3.03
CA ASP A 64 13.49 13.59 -4.28
C ASP A 64 13.65 15.08 -4.61
N LYS A 65 12.64 15.90 -4.32
CA LYS A 65 12.73 17.35 -4.47
C LYS A 65 13.76 17.98 -3.54
N ALA A 66 13.86 17.49 -2.30
CA ALA A 66 14.77 18.04 -1.29
C ALA A 66 16.22 17.56 -1.47
N HIS A 67 16.43 16.34 -1.97
CA HIS A 67 17.73 15.67 -1.95
C HIS A 67 18.22 15.15 -3.30
N GLY A 68 17.39 15.23 -4.35
CA GLY A 68 17.59 14.50 -5.59
C GLY A 68 17.15 13.03 -5.48
N PRO A 69 16.96 12.34 -6.62
CA PRO A 69 16.55 10.94 -6.62
C PRO A 69 17.60 10.05 -5.95
N ALA A 70 17.14 9.01 -5.24
CA ALA A 70 18.04 8.05 -4.61
C ALA A 70 18.88 7.28 -5.64
N ASP A 71 20.19 7.13 -5.37
CA ASP A 71 21.09 6.30 -6.18
C ASP A 71 20.73 4.81 -6.05
N PRO A 72 20.31 4.13 -7.13
CA PRO A 72 19.90 2.73 -7.10
C PRO A 72 21.00 1.77 -6.61
N GLU A 73 22.28 2.03 -6.94
CA GLU A 73 23.39 1.18 -6.51
C GLU A 73 23.63 1.30 -5.01
N ALA A 74 23.64 2.52 -4.49
CA ALA A 74 23.74 2.78 -3.05
C ALA A 74 22.57 2.17 -2.28
N VAL A 75 21.35 2.24 -2.81
CA VAL A 75 20.15 1.60 -2.22
C VAL A 75 20.30 0.08 -2.20
N ALA A 76 20.72 -0.54 -3.31
CA ALA A 76 20.94 -1.98 -3.40
C ALA A 76 22.01 -2.45 -2.40
N ALA A 77 23.13 -1.73 -2.30
CA ALA A 77 24.21 -2.04 -1.35
C ALA A 77 23.76 -1.91 0.12
N LYS A 78 22.92 -0.92 0.45
CA LYS A 78 22.31 -0.79 1.78
C LYS A 78 21.32 -1.92 2.05
N ARG A 79 20.44 -2.24 1.09
CA ARG A 79 19.47 -3.34 1.21
C ARG A 79 20.16 -4.68 1.44
N ALA A 80 21.20 -4.99 0.66
CA ALA A 80 21.99 -6.20 0.83
C ALA A 80 22.53 -6.32 2.25
N ARG A 81 23.08 -5.24 2.83
CA ARG A 81 23.55 -5.26 4.23
C ARG A 81 22.41 -5.50 5.25
N LEU A 82 21.25 -4.88 5.04
CA LEU A 82 20.09 -5.02 5.94
C LEU A 82 19.46 -6.41 5.89
N THR A 83 19.47 -7.07 4.73
CA THR A 83 18.86 -8.39 4.53
C THR A 83 19.89 -9.54 4.58
N GLY A 84 21.09 -9.30 5.12
CA GLY A 84 22.11 -10.35 5.35
C GLY A 84 22.83 -10.85 4.08
N GLY A 85 23.05 -9.97 3.11
CA GLY A 85 23.75 -10.27 1.86
C GLY A 85 25.06 -11.00 2.10
N ALA A 86 25.11 -12.25 1.61
CA ALA A 86 26.19 -13.25 1.70
C ALA A 86 26.25 -14.16 2.96
N ALA A 87 25.17 -14.37 3.71
CA ALA A 87 25.16 -15.35 4.82
C ALA A 87 25.20 -16.85 4.41
N HIS A 88 25.30 -17.21 3.11
CA HIS A 88 25.42 -18.62 2.67
C HIS A 88 26.42 -18.87 1.52
N ALA A 89 27.30 -17.94 1.19
CA ALA A 89 28.28 -18.16 0.11
C ALA A 89 29.58 -18.85 0.57
N ASN A 90 29.75 -19.17 1.87
CA ASN A 90 31.01 -19.70 2.40
C ASN A 90 30.85 -20.81 3.48
N GLU A 91 29.89 -21.72 3.33
CA GLU A 91 29.79 -22.95 4.16
C GLU A 91 29.95 -24.25 3.33
N ALA A 92 30.58 -24.19 2.16
CA ALA A 92 30.92 -25.40 1.40
C ALA A 92 32.22 -25.24 0.60
N ALA A 93 33.37 -25.44 1.27
CA ALA A 93 34.62 -25.96 0.70
C ALA A 93 35.57 -26.39 1.83
#